data_AF-A0A939UJP9-F1
#
_entry.id   AF-A0A939UJP9-F1
#
_cell.length_a   1.000
_cell.length_b   1.000
_cell.length_c   1.000
_cell.angle_alpha   90.00
_cell.angle_beta   90.00
_cell.angle_gamma   90.00
#
_symmetry.space_group_name_H-M   'P 1'
#
loop_
_entity.id
_entity.type
_entity.pdbx_description
1 polymer ?
#
loop_
_entity_poly.entity_id
_entity_poly.type
_entity_poly.pdbx_seq_one_letter_code
_entity_poly.pdbx_strand_id
1 'polypeptide(L)'
;MKKRIMIITSVVALALVCALLFAACAPAADPDTAKKNLKDDGYSATVYDGDSLIVGGALSLFGINNVNKVLIGSKYADDSFEFLTVLYFDSSKDANEAVDKVKEYAKDKEKQEEKGQKKDEGSVEWVFGKSGKMIWFGTKAAVKAAR
;
A
#
# COMPACT_ATOMS: atom_id res chain seq x y z
N MET A 1 -47.35 4.30 16.63
CA MET A 1 -46.15 3.49 16.27
C MET A 1 -45.63 3.97 14.91
N LYS A 2 -44.32 3.85 14.62
CA LYS A 2 -43.60 4.24 13.37
C LYS A 2 -42.91 5.61 13.35
N LYS A 3 -41.85 5.84 14.17
CA LYS A 3 -40.89 6.94 13.91
C LYS A 3 -39.41 6.64 14.29
N ARG A 4 -39.00 5.37 14.50
CA ARG A 4 -37.64 5.07 14.99
C ARG A 4 -36.83 4.03 14.21
N ILE A 5 -37.20 3.72 12.96
CA ILE A 5 -36.49 2.70 12.14
C ILE A 5 -35.66 3.34 11.00
N MET A 6 -35.80 4.63 10.73
CA MET A 6 -35.27 5.22 9.48
C MET A 6 -33.83 5.77 9.55
N ILE A 7 -33.19 5.80 10.73
CA ILE A 7 -31.86 6.43 10.92
C ILE A 7 -30.71 5.40 10.86
N ILE A 8 -30.98 4.11 11.09
CA ILE A 8 -29.93 3.08 11.19
C ILE A 8 -29.47 2.59 9.80
N THR A 9 -30.31 2.70 8.77
CA THR A 9 -29.98 2.30 7.39
C THR A 9 -29.06 3.27 6.65
N SER A 10 -29.04 4.56 7.04
CA SER A 10 -28.26 5.59 6.34
C SER A 10 -26.75 5.53 6.64
N VAL A 11 -26.37 5.14 7.86
CA VAL A 11 -24.95 5.05 8.28
C VAL A 11 -24.26 3.83 7.63
N VAL A 12 -24.98 2.73 7.44
CA VAL A 12 -24.46 1.52 6.78
C VAL A 12 -24.20 1.78 5.30
N ALA A 13 -25.08 2.52 4.62
CA ALA A 13 -24.89 2.88 3.21
C ALA A 13 -23.70 3.82 3.01
N LEU A 14 -23.49 4.80 3.90
CA LEU A 14 -22.35 5.72 3.81
C LEU A 14 -21.01 5.01 4.06
N ALA A 15 -20.96 4.07 5.01
CA ALA A 15 -19.78 3.24 5.26
C ALA A 15 -19.44 2.33 4.06
N LEU A 16 -20.45 1.77 3.38
CA LEU A 16 -20.27 0.99 2.15
C LEU A 16 -19.76 1.85 0.99
N VAL A 17 -20.27 3.07 0.82
CA VAL A 17 -19.82 3.99 -0.23
C VAL A 17 -18.40 4.50 0.04
N CYS A 18 -18.04 4.81 1.29
CA CYS A 18 -16.66 5.13 1.67
C CYS A 18 -15.71 3.94 1.46
N ALA A 19 -16.12 2.72 1.83
CA ALA A 19 -15.31 1.51 1.61
C ALA A 19 -15.06 1.24 0.11
N LEU A 20 -16.06 1.50 -0.75
CA LEU A 20 -15.92 1.40 -2.21
C LEU A 20 -15.04 2.51 -2.81
N LEU A 21 -15.09 3.73 -2.26
CA LEU A 21 -14.24 4.85 -2.71
C LEU A 21 -12.77 4.69 -2.29
N PHE A 22 -12.49 4.11 -1.12
CA PHE A 22 -11.11 3.77 -0.72
C PHE A 22 -10.58 2.53 -1.45
N ALA A 23 -11.44 1.56 -1.81
CA ALA A 23 -11.05 0.41 -2.63
C ALA A 23 -10.63 0.81 -4.05
N ALA A 24 -11.19 1.89 -4.61
CA ALA A 24 -10.82 2.40 -5.94
C ALA A 24 -9.43 3.06 -5.99
N CYS A 25 -8.82 3.34 -4.83
CA CYS A 25 -7.49 3.95 -4.74
C CYS A 25 -6.37 3.00 -4.29
N ALA A 26 -6.70 1.79 -3.87
CA ALA A 26 -5.75 0.78 -3.42
C ALA A 26 -5.21 -0.05 -4.59
N PRO A 27 -3.99 -0.59 -4.50
CA PRO A 27 -3.52 -1.64 -5.40
C PRO A 27 -4.46 -2.85 -5.42
N ALA A 28 -4.38 -3.67 -6.46
CA ALA A 28 -5.17 -4.89 -6.56
C ALA A 28 -4.95 -5.79 -5.33
N ALA A 29 -6.06 -6.34 -4.82
CA ALA A 29 -6.07 -7.17 -3.63
C ALA A 29 -5.33 -8.50 -3.79
N ASP A 30 -5.19 -8.95 -5.04
CA ASP A 30 -4.40 -10.10 -5.42
C ASP A 30 -2.98 -9.65 -5.86
N PRO A 31 -1.91 -10.22 -5.27
CA PRO A 31 -0.54 -9.79 -5.54
C PRO A 31 -0.07 -10.05 -6.97
N ASP A 32 -0.54 -11.14 -7.60
CA ASP A 32 -0.16 -11.47 -8.98
C ASP A 32 -0.86 -10.54 -9.99
N THR A 33 -2.10 -10.16 -9.70
CA THR A 33 -2.84 -9.14 -10.45
C THR A 33 -2.16 -7.78 -10.34
N ALA A 34 -1.82 -7.33 -9.12
CA ALA A 34 -1.12 -6.05 -8.93
C ALA A 34 0.26 -6.04 -9.62
N LYS A 35 1.00 -7.15 -9.54
CA LYS A 35 2.27 -7.35 -10.28
C LYS A 35 2.07 -7.25 -11.78
N LYS A 36 1.03 -7.88 -12.32
CA LYS A 36 0.72 -7.82 -13.75
C LYS A 36 0.42 -6.39 -14.18
N ASN A 37 -0.43 -5.67 -13.46
CA ASN A 37 -0.82 -4.31 -13.82
C ASN A 37 0.38 -3.35 -13.80
N LEU A 38 1.26 -3.47 -12.79
CA LEU A 38 2.54 -2.77 -12.75
C LEU A 38 3.41 -3.07 -13.99
N LYS A 39 3.54 -4.35 -14.38
CA LYS A 39 4.35 -4.73 -15.55
C LYS A 39 3.76 -4.20 -16.86
N ASP A 40 2.44 -4.23 -17.00
CA ASP A 40 1.74 -3.69 -18.17
C ASP A 40 1.98 -2.16 -18.30
N ASP A 41 2.11 -1.44 -17.17
CA ASP A 41 2.46 -0.02 -17.10
C ASP A 41 3.98 0.27 -17.16
N GLY A 42 4.79 -0.77 -17.41
CA GLY A 42 6.24 -0.66 -17.65
C GLY A 42 7.11 -0.63 -16.39
N TYR A 43 6.58 -1.04 -15.24
CA TYR A 43 7.36 -1.21 -14.01
C TYR A 43 8.09 -2.56 -14.00
N SER A 44 9.27 -2.57 -13.36
CA SER A 44 9.82 -3.81 -12.82
C SER A 44 9.04 -4.17 -11.56
N ALA A 45 8.49 -5.37 -11.48
CA ALA A 45 7.68 -5.79 -10.34
C ALA A 45 7.91 -7.26 -9.96
N THR A 46 8.09 -7.49 -8.66
CA THR A 46 8.35 -8.81 -8.06
C THR A 46 7.51 -9.01 -6.82
N VAL A 47 6.93 -10.20 -6.70
CA VAL A 47 6.26 -10.67 -5.49
C VAL A 47 7.21 -11.61 -4.76
N TYR A 48 7.42 -11.35 -3.48
CA TYR A 48 8.20 -12.17 -2.57
C TYR A 48 7.26 -12.84 -1.58
N ASP A 49 7.62 -14.06 -1.17
CA ASP A 49 7.04 -14.67 0.02
C ASP A 49 7.47 -13.87 1.26
N GLY A 50 6.54 -13.68 2.19
CA GLY A 50 6.76 -12.88 3.39
C GLY A 50 7.67 -13.54 4.42
N ASP A 51 7.98 -14.83 4.24
CA ASP A 51 8.99 -15.58 4.99
C ASP A 51 10.38 -15.55 4.32
N SER A 52 10.51 -14.90 3.16
CA SER A 52 11.80 -14.68 2.51
C SER A 52 12.79 -14.04 3.49
N LEU A 53 13.96 -14.66 3.65
CA LEU A 53 15.00 -14.18 4.58
C LEU A 53 15.44 -12.74 4.31
N ILE A 54 15.32 -12.28 3.06
CA ILE A 54 15.74 -10.94 2.66
C ILE A 54 14.65 -9.92 3.00
N VAL A 55 13.42 -10.14 2.54
CA VAL A 55 12.34 -9.15 2.66
C VAL A 55 11.58 -9.32 3.99
N GLY A 56 11.17 -10.56 4.30
CA GLY A 56 10.54 -10.91 5.57
C GLY A 56 11.44 -10.66 6.77
N GLY A 57 12.70 -11.11 6.67
CA GLY A 57 13.71 -10.86 7.72
C GLY A 57 13.92 -9.38 8.00
N ALA A 58 13.99 -8.54 6.97
CA ALA A 58 14.10 -7.09 7.14
C ALA A 58 12.85 -6.49 7.82
N LEU A 59 11.65 -6.89 7.41
CA LEU A 59 10.40 -6.40 8.00
C LEU A 59 10.26 -6.79 9.49
N SER A 60 10.67 -8.01 9.85
CA SER A 60 10.63 -8.48 11.24
C SER A 60 11.56 -7.70 12.17
N LEU A 61 12.69 -7.16 11.67
CA LEU A 61 13.55 -6.26 12.46
C LEU A 61 12.86 -4.96 12.86
N PHE A 62 11.88 -4.50 12.06
CA PHE A 62 11.01 -3.37 12.38
C PHE A 62 9.74 -3.79 13.11
N GLY A 63 9.65 -5.06 13.54
CA GLY A 63 8.51 -5.62 14.24
C GLY A 63 7.25 -5.77 13.38
N ILE A 64 7.39 -5.78 12.05
CA ILE A 64 6.33 -6.05 11.08
C ILE A 64 6.34 -7.55 10.82
N ASN A 65 5.34 -8.27 11.32
CA ASN A 65 5.26 -9.72 11.27
C ASN A 65 3.96 -10.17 10.57
N ASN A 66 3.83 -11.48 10.30
CA ASN A 66 2.65 -12.10 9.70
C ASN A 66 2.31 -11.56 8.30
N VAL A 67 3.33 -11.13 7.56
CA VAL A 67 3.20 -10.79 6.14
C VAL A 67 3.27 -12.09 5.35
N ASN A 68 2.30 -12.34 4.48
CA ASN A 68 2.24 -13.51 3.61
C ASN A 68 2.99 -13.24 2.29
N LYS A 69 2.74 -12.08 1.66
CA LYS A 69 3.40 -11.67 0.42
C LYS A 69 3.83 -10.22 0.48
N VAL A 70 4.91 -9.91 -0.22
CA VAL A 70 5.38 -8.55 -0.44
C VAL A 70 5.52 -8.30 -1.93
N LEU A 71 4.77 -7.34 -2.46
CA LEU A 71 4.97 -6.83 -3.81
C LEU A 71 5.88 -5.60 -3.74
N ILE A 72 6.94 -5.61 -4.53
CA ILE A 72 7.80 -4.45 -4.77
C ILE A 72 7.77 -4.14 -6.26
N GLY A 73 7.45 -2.89 -6.60
CA GLY A 73 7.48 -2.36 -7.95
C GLY A 73 8.31 -1.11 -8.04
N SER A 74 9.06 -0.92 -9.13
CA SER A 74 9.78 0.31 -9.42
C SER A 74 9.95 0.60 -10.90
N LYS A 75 10.09 1.88 -11.23
CA LYS A 75 10.30 2.41 -12.58
C LYS A 75 11.09 3.71 -12.48
N TYR A 76 12.01 3.92 -13.42
CA TYR A 76 12.55 5.25 -13.69
C TYR A 76 11.73 5.84 -14.84
N ALA A 77 11.03 6.95 -14.58
CA ALA A 77 10.20 7.65 -15.55
C ALA A 77 10.66 9.10 -15.63
N ASP A 78 11.19 9.52 -16.78
CA ASP A 78 11.53 10.90 -17.14
C ASP A 78 12.07 11.74 -15.97
N ASP A 79 13.25 11.33 -15.45
CA ASP A 79 13.97 11.93 -14.32
C ASP A 79 13.38 11.73 -12.91
N SER A 80 12.28 10.99 -12.78
CA SER A 80 11.69 10.63 -11.49
C SER A 80 11.77 9.12 -11.20
N PHE A 81 12.07 8.78 -9.95
CA PHE A 81 11.99 7.41 -9.46
C PHE A 81 10.58 7.16 -8.90
N GLU A 82 9.89 6.19 -9.48
CA GLU A 82 8.59 5.73 -9.04
C GLU A 82 8.73 4.36 -8.40
N PHE A 83 8.10 4.15 -7.24
CA PHE A 83 8.08 2.85 -6.59
C PHE A 83 6.78 2.60 -5.84
N LEU A 84 6.53 1.32 -5.55
CA LEU A 84 5.44 0.82 -4.73
C LEU A 84 5.92 -0.36 -3.90
N THR A 85 5.55 -0.40 -2.62
CA THR A 85 5.58 -1.60 -1.79
C THR A 85 4.18 -1.91 -1.29
N VAL A 86 3.73 -3.16 -1.44
CA VAL A 86 2.47 -3.65 -0.88
C VAL A 86 2.76 -4.87 0.00
N LEU A 87 2.29 -4.81 1.25
CA LEU A 87 2.35 -5.90 2.21
C LEU A 87 0.98 -6.56 2.28
N TYR A 88 0.91 -7.84 1.93
CA TYR A 88 -0.28 -8.66 2.00
C TYR A 88 -0.21 -9.55 3.24
N PHE A 89 -1.16 -9.40 4.14
CA PHE A 89 -1.27 -10.15 5.39
C PHE A 89 -2.28 -11.29 5.27
N ASP A 90 -2.19 -12.29 6.14
CA ASP A 90 -3.18 -13.37 6.20
C ASP A 90 -4.55 -12.90 6.68
N SER A 91 -4.57 -11.88 7.55
CA SER A 91 -5.79 -11.32 8.10
C SER A 91 -5.77 -9.79 8.21
N SER A 92 -6.96 -9.19 8.25
CA SER A 92 -7.09 -7.74 8.48
C SER A 92 -6.66 -7.35 9.89
N LYS A 93 -6.67 -8.30 10.84
CA LYS A 93 -6.20 -8.11 12.20
C LYS A 93 -4.69 -7.89 12.21
N ASP A 94 -3.92 -8.76 11.55
CA ASP A 94 -2.46 -8.61 11.44
C ASP A 94 -2.10 -7.28 10.76
N ALA A 95 -2.83 -6.93 9.68
CA ALA A 95 -2.66 -5.64 9.02
C ALA A 95 -3.07 -4.44 9.88
N ASN A 96 -3.92 -4.61 10.91
CA ASN A 96 -4.26 -3.53 11.86
C ASN A 96 -3.17 -3.38 12.92
N GLU A 97 -2.62 -4.48 13.40
CA GLU A 97 -1.56 -4.49 14.40
C GLU A 97 -0.23 -3.98 13.83
N ALA A 98 0.01 -4.16 12.54
CA ALA A 98 1.24 -3.72 11.87
C ALA A 98 1.20 -2.25 11.36
N VAL A 99 0.01 -1.64 11.19
CA VAL A 99 -0.14 -0.41 10.40
C VAL A 99 0.73 0.75 10.88
N ASP A 100 0.84 0.96 12.18
CA ASP A 100 1.62 2.07 12.73
C ASP A 100 3.13 1.87 12.51
N LYS A 101 3.62 0.63 12.63
CA LYS A 101 5.02 0.29 12.36
C LYS A 101 5.37 0.41 10.89
N VAL A 102 4.47 -0.04 10.00
CA VAL A 102 4.67 0.11 8.55
C VAL A 102 4.65 1.59 8.18
N LYS A 103 3.79 2.40 8.81
CA LYS A 103 3.75 3.86 8.59
C LYS A 103 5.03 4.54 9.05
N GLU A 104 5.58 4.15 10.20
CA GLU A 104 6.87 4.65 10.69
C GLU A 104 8.01 4.26 9.73
N TYR A 105 8.08 2.99 9.33
CA TYR A 105 9.03 2.50 8.34
C TYR A 105 8.95 3.27 7.01
N ALA A 106 7.74 3.50 6.49
CA ALA A 106 7.53 4.23 5.25
C ALA A 106 8.01 5.69 5.33
N LYS A 107 7.76 6.38 6.46
CA LYS A 107 8.26 7.74 6.69
C LYS A 107 9.78 7.82 6.74
N ASP A 108 10.43 6.83 7.33
CA ASP A 108 11.89 6.81 7.40
C ASP A 108 12.52 6.53 6.03
N LYS A 109 11.85 5.76 5.16
CA LYS A 109 12.21 5.61 3.76
C LYS A 109 12.05 6.92 2.98
N GLU A 110 10.90 7.58 3.10
CA GLU A 110 10.63 8.89 2.48
C GLU A 110 11.73 9.91 2.81
N LYS A 111 12.08 10.06 4.10
CA LYS A 111 13.17 10.96 4.54
C LYS A 111 14.55 10.57 3.99
N GLN A 112 14.81 9.29 3.76
CA GLN A 112 16.10 8.85 3.21
C GLN A 112 16.21 9.19 1.72
N GLU A 113 15.12 9.05 0.98
CA GLU A 113 15.06 9.42 -0.44
C GLU A 113 15.13 10.94 -0.63
N GLU A 114 14.43 11.72 0.20
CA GLU A 114 14.51 13.18 0.21
C GLU A 114 15.93 13.71 0.50
N LYS A 115 16.71 13.01 1.35
CA LYS A 115 18.11 13.38 1.62
C LYS A 115 19.06 13.07 0.47
N GLY A 116 18.66 12.18 -0.44
CA GLY A 116 19.43 11.79 -1.62
C GLY A 116 19.10 12.61 -2.88
N GLN A 117 17.92 13.23 -2.94
CA GLN A 117 17.51 14.07 -4.06
C GLN A 117 18.04 15.50 -3.94
N LYS A 118 18.54 16.05 -5.05
CA LYS A 118 18.84 17.49 -5.16
C LYS A 118 17.51 18.25 -5.11
N LYS A 119 17.45 19.33 -4.33
CA LYS A 119 16.25 20.15 -4.03
C LYS A 119 15.46 20.71 -5.24
N ASP A 120 15.92 20.47 -6.47
CA ASP A 120 15.39 21.08 -7.70
C ASP A 120 14.50 20.13 -8.53
N GLU A 121 14.42 18.84 -8.19
CA GLU A 121 13.51 17.87 -8.81
C GLU A 121 12.22 17.80 -7.98
N GLY A 122 11.07 18.07 -8.62
CA GLY A 122 9.78 18.27 -7.95
C GLY A 122 9.41 17.15 -6.96
N SER A 123 8.69 17.51 -5.89
CA SER A 123 8.28 16.57 -4.84
C SER A 123 7.47 15.41 -5.44
N VAL A 124 8.02 14.20 -5.36
CA VAL A 124 7.30 12.98 -5.70
C VAL A 124 6.12 12.85 -4.74
N GLU A 125 4.88 12.68 -5.21
CA GLU A 125 3.73 12.54 -4.30
C GLU A 125 3.72 11.14 -3.67
N TRP A 126 4.19 11.05 -2.41
CA TRP A 126 4.14 9.82 -1.61
C TRP A 126 2.74 9.57 -1.05
N VAL A 127 2.34 8.30 -1.07
CA VAL A 127 1.05 7.83 -0.55
C VAL A 127 1.29 6.65 0.35
N PHE A 128 0.64 6.65 1.51
CA PHE A 128 0.50 5.52 2.40
C PHE A 128 -0.97 5.14 2.50
N GLY A 129 -1.29 3.86 2.51
CA GLY A 129 -2.67 3.41 2.68
C GLY A 129 -2.78 2.00 3.26
N LYS A 130 -3.98 1.70 3.75
CA LYS A 130 -4.34 0.40 4.32
C LYS A 130 -5.78 0.08 3.94
N SER A 131 -6.03 -1.17 3.53
CA SER A 131 -7.36 -1.67 3.20
C SER A 131 -7.42 -3.17 3.44
N GLY A 132 -8.38 -3.62 4.24
CA GLY A 132 -8.52 -5.03 4.61
C GLY A 132 -7.21 -5.62 5.13
N LYS A 133 -6.71 -6.63 4.39
CA LYS A 133 -5.49 -7.38 4.67
C LYS A 133 -4.22 -6.76 4.06
N MET A 134 -4.28 -5.54 3.55
CA MET A 134 -3.16 -4.92 2.85
C MET A 134 -2.74 -3.59 3.48
N ILE A 135 -1.44 -3.34 3.47
CA ILE A 135 -0.84 -2.03 3.69
C ILE A 135 0.05 -1.73 2.49
N TRP A 136 0.04 -0.51 1.97
CA TRP A 136 0.92 -0.09 0.89
C TRP A 136 1.51 1.28 1.16
N PHE A 137 2.67 1.51 0.56
CA PHE A 137 3.27 2.83 0.48
C PHE A 137 4.11 2.95 -0.80
N GLY A 138 4.16 4.16 -1.34
CA GLY A 138 4.89 4.43 -2.57
C GLY A 138 4.44 5.71 -3.24
N THR A 139 4.93 5.93 -4.45
CA THR A 139 4.49 7.04 -5.29
C THR A 139 3.05 6.85 -5.75
N LYS A 140 2.30 7.95 -5.87
CA LYS A 140 0.90 7.93 -6.33
C LYS A 140 0.73 7.31 -7.71
N ALA A 141 1.69 7.53 -8.62
CA ALA A 141 1.72 6.92 -9.94
C ALA A 141 1.78 5.39 -9.87
N ALA A 142 2.72 4.86 -9.09
CA ALA A 142 2.87 3.40 -8.92
C ALA A 142 1.66 2.77 -8.22
N VAL A 143 1.07 3.44 -7.21
CA VAL A 143 -0.18 2.99 -6.58
C VAL A 143 -1.33 2.93 -7.59
N LYS A 144 -1.38 3.86 -8.55
CA LYS A 144 -2.39 3.88 -9.61
C LYS A 144 -2.17 2.78 -10.64
N ALA A 145 -0.92 2.52 -11.01
CA ALA A 145 -0.53 1.47 -11.94
C ALA A 145 -0.81 0.05 -11.40
N ALA A 146 -0.78 -0.13 -10.09
CA ALA A 146 -0.98 -1.42 -9.46
C ALA A 146 -2.46 -1.79 -9.19
N ARG A 147 -3.42 -0.96 -9.63
CA ARG A 147 -4.87 -1.18 -9.39
C ARG A 147 -5.46 -2.22 -10.31
#